data_AF-A0A5B9MIK3-F1
#
_entry.id   AF-A0A5B9MIK3-F1
#
_cell.length_a   1.000
_cell.length_b   1.000
_cell.length_c   1.000
_cell.angle_alpha   90.00
_cell.angle_beta   90.00
_cell.angle_gamma   90.00
#
_symmetry.space_group_name_H-M   'P 1'
#
loop_
_entity.id
_entity.type
_entity.pdbx_description
1 polymer ?
#
loop_
_entity_poly.entity_id
_entity_poly.type
_entity_poly.pdbx_seq_one_letter_code
_entity_poly.pdbx_strand_id
1 'polypeptide(L)'
;MRKLLVLVACLATVQIAAQSNATAGGPGIFQKSPPVSHPWHGSYYHQSWGQPLAVVVPPTANMRQTYSWGVSQNLMYPIGSQFGRNAPGHGAAAHGAFRPTPPWPSHTDQFGYYYIRAPW
;
A
#
# COMPACT_ATOMS: atom_id res chain seq x y z
N MET A 1 -6.81 18.61 63.30
CA MET A 1 -6.23 17.26 63.10
C MET A 1 -7.04 16.41 62.11
N ARG A 2 -8.37 16.32 62.25
CA ARG A 2 -9.25 15.54 61.33
C ARG A 2 -9.20 15.99 59.85
N LYS A 3 -9.13 17.29 59.57
CA LYS A 3 -8.99 17.84 58.21
C LYS A 3 -7.64 17.51 57.55
N LEU A 4 -6.57 17.44 58.36
CA LEU A 4 -5.23 17.08 57.88
C LEU A 4 -5.17 15.60 57.48
N LEU A 5 -5.88 14.74 58.23
CA LEU A 5 -5.96 13.30 57.99
C LEU A 5 -6.75 12.96 56.70
N VAL A 6 -7.81 13.71 56.39
CA VAL A 6 -8.55 13.58 55.13
C VAL A 6 -7.70 14.01 53.92
N LEU A 7 -6.89 15.07 54.07
CA LEU A 7 -6.05 15.59 52.99
C LEU A 7 -4.90 14.62 52.65
N VAL A 8 -4.30 14.00 53.67
CA VAL A 8 -3.29 12.94 53.48
C VAL A 8 -3.89 11.69 52.84
N ALA A 9 -5.11 11.30 53.22
CA ALA A 9 -5.81 10.17 52.60
C ALA A 9 -6.12 10.44 51.11
N CYS A 10 -6.56 11.66 50.76
CA CYS A 10 -6.78 12.04 49.36
C CYS A 10 -5.49 12.05 48.53
N LEU A 11 -4.35 12.53 49.08
CA LEU A 11 -3.07 12.47 48.36
C LEU A 11 -2.61 11.03 48.14
N ALA A 12 -2.80 10.14 49.11
CA ALA A 12 -2.41 8.73 48.98
C ALA A 12 -3.22 7.97 47.91
N THR A 13 -4.48 8.35 47.67
CA THR A 13 -5.32 7.70 46.65
C THR A 13 -5.02 8.12 45.21
N VAL A 14 -4.42 9.30 44.99
CA VAL A 14 -4.14 9.80 43.62
C VAL A 14 -2.99 9.01 42.96
N GLN A 15 -2.07 8.44 43.73
CA GLN A 15 -0.94 7.66 43.18
C GLN A 15 -1.34 6.28 42.64
N ILE A 16 -2.49 5.72 43.06
CA ILE A 16 -2.93 4.38 42.63
C ILE A 16 -3.66 4.42 41.27
N ALA A 17 -4.01 5.61 40.77
CA ALA A 17 -4.59 5.79 39.44
C ALA A 17 -3.53 5.89 38.32
N ALA A 18 -2.31 5.39 38.55
CA ALA A 18 -1.30 5.28 37.49
C ALA A 18 -1.82 4.31 36.42
N GLN A 19 -2.12 4.87 35.24
CA GLN A 19 -2.64 4.16 34.08
C GLN A 19 -1.76 2.94 33.77
N SER A 20 -2.30 1.76 34.01
CA SER A 20 -1.71 0.51 33.52
C SER A 20 -1.92 0.47 32.02
N ASN A 21 -0.95 0.98 31.25
CA ASN A 21 -0.91 0.75 29.82
C ASN A 21 -0.59 -0.72 29.60
N ALA A 22 -1.63 -1.54 29.40
CA ALA A 22 -1.44 -2.91 28.95
C ALA A 22 -0.89 -2.86 27.51
N THR A 23 0.42 -2.97 27.36
CA THR A 23 1.02 -3.21 26.05
C THR A 23 0.78 -4.68 25.72
N ALA A 24 -0.02 -4.93 24.69
CA ALA A 24 -0.20 -6.28 24.15
C ALA A 24 1.06 -6.68 23.34
N GLY A 25 2.19 -6.81 24.02
CA GLY A 25 3.46 -7.27 23.46
C GLY A 25 3.54 -8.79 23.46
N GLY A 26 2.64 -9.46 22.71
CA GLY A 26 2.86 -10.86 22.35
C GLY A 26 4.11 -11.00 21.47
N PRO A 27 4.73 -12.19 21.35
CA PRO A 27 5.95 -12.39 20.55
C PRO A 27 5.73 -11.79 19.17
N GLY A 28 6.40 -10.67 18.93
CA GLY A 28 6.13 -9.81 17.81
C GLY A 28 6.47 -10.52 16.52
N ILE A 29 5.47 -11.09 15.85
CA ILE A 29 5.55 -11.44 14.42
C ILE A 29 5.53 -10.15 13.57
N PHE A 30 6.07 -9.06 14.10
CA PHE A 30 6.32 -7.81 13.41
C PHE A 30 7.69 -7.91 12.74
N GLN A 31 7.88 -8.93 11.90
CA GLN A 31 8.82 -8.75 10.80
C GLN A 31 8.26 -7.60 9.99
N LYS A 32 8.91 -6.44 10.08
CA LYS A 32 8.62 -5.27 9.26
C LYS A 32 8.62 -5.75 7.81
N SER A 33 7.43 -5.89 7.20
CA SER A 33 7.35 -6.25 5.79
C SER A 33 8.24 -5.28 5.02
N PRO A 34 9.07 -5.75 4.08
CA PRO A 34 9.94 -4.88 3.33
C PRO A 34 9.10 -3.73 2.76
N PRO A 35 9.56 -2.47 2.91
CA PRO A 35 8.83 -1.32 2.39
C PRO A 35 8.51 -1.54 0.92
N VAL A 36 7.25 -1.28 0.53
CA VAL A 36 6.85 -1.29 -0.88
C VAL A 36 7.72 -0.26 -1.59
N SER A 37 8.63 -0.73 -2.44
CA SER A 37 9.63 0.13 -3.06
C SER A 37 9.11 0.85 -4.30
N HIS A 38 7.96 0.44 -4.85
CA HIS A 38 7.44 0.96 -6.11
C HIS A 38 5.91 1.05 -6.11
N PRO A 39 5.31 2.05 -6.78
CA PRO A 39 3.87 2.11 -6.98
C PRO A 39 3.38 0.87 -7.74
N TRP A 40 2.15 0.44 -7.45
CA TRP A 40 1.54 -0.72 -8.12
C TRP A 40 1.17 -0.45 -9.58
N HIS A 41 1.03 0.82 -9.95
CA HIS A 41 0.68 1.29 -11.29
C HIS A 41 1.83 2.08 -11.94
N GLY A 42 1.74 2.24 -13.26
CA GLY A 42 2.54 3.17 -14.04
C GLY A 42 1.87 4.55 -14.17
N SER A 43 2.23 5.27 -15.23
CA SER A 43 1.81 6.66 -15.47
C SER A 43 0.61 6.81 -16.39
N TYR A 44 0.08 5.73 -16.99
CA TYR A 44 -1.05 5.77 -17.92
C TYR A 44 -2.33 5.29 -17.26
N TYR A 45 -3.46 5.86 -17.64
CA TYR A 45 -4.77 5.40 -17.20
C TYR A 45 -5.47 4.56 -18.27
N HIS A 46 -6.43 3.74 -17.84
CA HIS A 46 -7.30 3.02 -18.76
C HIS A 46 -8.44 3.91 -19.27
N GLN A 47 -8.63 3.96 -20.59
CA GLN A 47 -9.53 4.91 -21.25
C GLN A 47 -10.96 4.91 -20.71
N SER A 48 -11.50 3.75 -20.33
CA SER A 48 -12.87 3.64 -19.81
C SER A 48 -13.06 4.17 -18.38
N TRP A 49 -12.01 4.22 -17.56
CA TRP A 49 -12.12 4.56 -16.14
C TRP A 49 -11.40 5.84 -15.74
N GLY A 50 -10.52 6.37 -16.60
CA GLY A 50 -9.69 7.53 -16.26
C GLY A 50 -8.69 7.26 -15.12
N GLN A 51 -8.50 6.00 -14.75
CA GLN A 51 -7.61 5.52 -13.68
C GLN A 51 -6.82 4.29 -14.17
N PRO A 52 -5.65 4.00 -13.59
CA PRO A 52 -4.92 2.75 -13.80
C PRO A 52 -5.80 1.54 -13.47
N LEU A 53 -5.79 0.53 -14.34
CA LEU A 53 -6.51 -0.71 -14.10
C LEU A 53 -5.58 -1.77 -13.51
N ALA A 54 -5.98 -2.30 -12.36
CA ALA A 54 -5.36 -3.47 -11.76
C ALA A 54 -5.80 -4.76 -12.48
N VAL A 55 -4.82 -5.52 -12.99
CA VAL A 55 -5.02 -6.89 -13.48
C VAL A 55 -4.43 -7.84 -12.46
N VAL A 56 -5.30 -8.57 -11.77
CA VAL A 56 -4.87 -9.54 -10.77
C VAL A 56 -4.26 -10.75 -11.47
N VAL A 57 -3.04 -11.10 -11.08
CA VAL A 57 -2.35 -12.31 -11.55
C VAL A 57 -2.25 -13.35 -10.45
N PRO A 58 -2.11 -14.64 -10.83
CA PRO A 58 -1.80 -15.68 -9.87
C PRO A 58 -0.50 -15.39 -9.08
N PRO A 59 -0.39 -15.87 -7.83
CA PRO A 59 0.83 -15.76 -7.01
C PRO A 59 2.11 -16.22 -7.72
N THR A 60 1.97 -17.19 -8.62
CA THR A 60 3.06 -17.88 -9.32
C THR A 60 3.60 -17.07 -10.51
N ALA A 61 2.92 -16.01 -10.95
CA ALA A 61 3.36 -15.18 -12.06
C ALA A 61 4.49 -14.24 -11.63
N ASN A 62 5.71 -14.47 -12.11
CA ASN A 62 6.90 -13.69 -11.74
C ASN A 62 7.32 -12.63 -12.76
N MET A 63 6.84 -12.72 -14.00
CA MET A 63 7.23 -11.83 -15.07
C MET A 63 5.98 -11.32 -15.78
N ARG A 64 6.03 -10.06 -16.22
CA ARG A 64 5.10 -9.49 -17.20
C ARG A 64 5.84 -9.25 -18.50
N GLN A 65 5.12 -9.42 -19.60
CA GLN A 65 5.60 -9.11 -20.93
C GLN A 65 4.90 -7.85 -21.45
N THR A 66 5.68 -6.91 -21.93
CA THR A 66 5.19 -5.71 -22.63
C THR A 66 5.54 -5.84 -24.10
N TYR A 67 4.53 -5.76 -24.96
CA TYR A 67 4.70 -5.76 -26.41
C TYR A 67 4.89 -4.34 -26.95
N SER A 68 5.72 -4.21 -27.98
CA SER A 68 5.96 -2.98 -28.75
C SER A 68 5.39 -3.08 -30.16
N TRP A 69 4.87 -1.98 -30.69
CA TRP A 69 4.41 -1.87 -32.09
C TRP A 69 5.53 -1.49 -33.06
N GLY A 70 6.73 -1.18 -32.55
CA GLY A 70 7.92 -0.90 -33.34
C GLY A 70 8.83 -2.12 -33.50
N VAL A 71 10.00 -1.91 -34.11
CA VAL A 71 11.00 -2.97 -34.31
C VAL A 71 11.69 -3.30 -32.99
N SER A 72 11.55 -4.55 -32.55
CA SER A 72 12.38 -5.21 -31.53
C SER A 72 12.47 -4.50 -30.17
N GLN A 73 11.33 -4.23 -29.53
CA GLN A 73 11.28 -3.70 -28.16
C GLN A 73 10.25 -4.43 -27.26
N ASN A 74 10.10 -5.73 -27.45
CA ASN A 74 9.34 -6.55 -26.49
C ASN A 74 10.20 -6.72 -25.22
N LEU A 75 9.65 -6.31 -24.08
CA LEU A 75 10.38 -6.26 -22.82
C LEU A 75 9.71 -7.17 -21.79
N MET A 76 10.53 -7.76 -20.93
CA MET A 76 10.11 -8.60 -19.82
C MET A 76 10.51 -7.92 -18.53
N TYR A 77 9.54 -7.69 -17.65
CA TYR A 77 9.77 -7.06 -16.36
C TYR A 77 9.33 -8.00 -15.23
N PRO A 78 10.07 -8.06 -14.12
CA PRO A 78 9.62 -8.80 -12.95
C PRO A 78 8.36 -8.17 -12.35
N ILE A 79 7.42 -9.02 -11.93
CA ILE A 79 6.26 -8.63 -11.12
C ILE A 79 6.68 -8.73 -9.65
N GLY A 80 7.10 -7.60 -9.09
CA GLY A 80 7.51 -7.51 -7.68
C GLY A 80 6.34 -7.56 -6.70
N SER A 81 6.63 -7.34 -5.42
CA SER A 81 5.60 -7.10 -4.40
C SER A 81 5.14 -5.63 -4.48
N GLN A 82 3.85 -5.40 -4.78
CA GLN A 82 3.27 -4.06 -4.89
C GLN A 82 2.56 -3.58 -3.61
N PHE A 83 2.26 -4.49 -2.70
CA PHE A 83 1.56 -4.18 -1.46
C PHE A 83 2.38 -4.66 -0.26
N GLY A 84 2.32 -3.90 0.82
CA GLY A 84 2.72 -4.38 2.13
C GLY A 84 1.61 -5.23 2.74
N ARG A 85 1.84 -5.79 3.93
CA ARG A 85 0.80 -6.48 4.72
C ARG A 85 -0.45 -5.61 4.91
N ASN A 86 -0.26 -4.30 5.08
CA ASN A 86 -1.34 -3.32 5.02
C ASN A 86 -1.37 -2.78 3.59
N ALA A 87 -2.23 -3.35 2.74
CA ALA A 87 -2.47 -2.79 1.41
C ALA A 87 -3.01 -1.36 1.61
N PRO A 88 -2.31 -0.31 1.16
CA PRO A 88 -2.90 1.02 1.19
C PRO A 88 -4.19 0.94 0.39
N GLY A 89 -5.30 1.26 1.03
CA GLY A 89 -6.63 1.18 0.43
C GLY A 89 -6.66 1.87 -0.93
N HIS A 90 -7.64 1.48 -1.75
CA HIS A 90 -7.86 1.90 -3.13
C HIS A 90 -8.06 3.43 -3.23
N GLY A 91 -6.96 4.19 -3.14
CA GLY A 91 -6.96 5.61 -3.44
C GLY A 91 -6.85 5.77 -4.93
N ALA A 92 -7.94 6.14 -5.60
CA ALA A 92 -7.87 6.70 -6.93
C ALA A 92 -6.94 7.92 -6.85
N ALA A 93 -5.88 7.96 -7.65
CA ALA A 93 -5.02 9.14 -7.64
C ALA A 93 -5.83 10.33 -8.16
N ALA A 94 -5.38 11.55 -7.83
CA ALA A 94 -6.05 12.78 -8.24
C ALA A 94 -6.33 12.79 -9.74
N HIS A 95 -7.48 13.33 -10.14
CA HIS A 95 -7.83 13.50 -11.56
C HIS A 95 -6.70 14.25 -12.28
N GLY A 96 -6.27 13.72 -13.43
CA GLY A 96 -5.15 14.27 -14.20
C GLY A 96 -3.76 13.83 -13.74
N ALA A 97 -3.63 12.97 -12.72
CA ALA A 97 -2.35 12.40 -12.31
C ALA A 97 -1.76 11.41 -13.34
N PHE A 98 -2.59 10.93 -14.27
CA PHE A 98 -2.24 9.92 -15.25
C PHE A 98 -2.40 10.42 -16.68
N ARG A 99 -1.60 9.84 -17.57
CA ARG A 99 -1.60 10.17 -19.00
C ARG A 99 -2.63 9.32 -19.74
N PRO A 100 -3.33 9.89 -20.73
CA PRO A 100 -4.13 9.10 -21.66
C PRO A 100 -3.21 8.19 -22.49
N THR A 101 -3.77 7.10 -22.99
CA THR A 101 -3.17 6.37 -24.11
C THR A 101 -2.95 7.33 -25.28
N PRO A 102 -1.72 7.47 -25.82
CA PRO A 102 -1.47 8.32 -26.97
C PRO A 102 -2.25 7.86 -28.20
N PRO A 103 -2.53 8.74 -29.17
CA PRO A 103 -3.18 8.36 -30.43
C PRO A 103 -2.43 7.26 -31.20
N TRP A 104 -1.09 7.26 -31.09
CA TRP A 104 -0.21 6.26 -31.70
C TRP A 104 0.64 5.63 -30.59
N PRO A 105 0.15 4.57 -29.91
CA PRO A 105 0.90 3.93 -28.85
C PRO A 105 2.10 3.15 -29.42
N SER A 106 3.24 3.23 -28.74
CA SER A 106 4.44 2.43 -29.03
C SER A 106 4.51 1.14 -28.21
N HIS A 107 3.86 1.09 -27.04
CA HIS A 107 3.87 -0.07 -26.14
C HIS A 107 2.51 -0.35 -25.51
N THR A 108 2.29 -1.62 -25.18
CA THR A 108 1.09 -2.09 -24.44
C THR A 108 0.96 -1.50 -23.02
N ASP A 109 2.06 -1.03 -22.40
CA ASP A 109 2.02 -0.34 -21.09
C ASP A 109 1.29 1.01 -21.13
N GLN A 110 1.03 1.57 -22.32
CA GLN A 110 0.34 2.84 -22.50
C GLN A 110 -1.18 2.74 -22.43
N PHE A 111 -1.74 1.53 -22.31
CA PHE A 111 -3.18 1.30 -22.15
C PHE A 111 -3.63 1.34 -20.68
N GLY A 112 -2.71 1.52 -19.73
CA GLY A 112 -3.03 1.66 -18.31
C GLY A 112 -3.41 0.36 -17.60
N TYR A 113 -3.04 -0.79 -18.15
CA TYR A 113 -3.17 -2.10 -17.50
C TYR A 113 -1.92 -2.42 -16.69
N TYR A 114 -2.08 -2.75 -15.41
CA TYR A 114 -0.97 -3.07 -14.53
C TYR A 114 -1.20 -4.39 -13.80
N TYR A 115 -0.27 -5.32 -13.97
CA TYR A 115 -0.29 -6.62 -13.32
C TYR A 115 0.06 -6.49 -11.84
N ILE A 116 -0.80 -7.06 -11.00
CA ILE A 116 -0.67 -6.99 -9.55
C ILE A 116 -0.89 -8.37 -8.95
N ARG A 117 -0.08 -8.72 -7.95
CA ARG A 117 -0.34 -9.88 -7.10
C ARG A 117 -1.29 -9.47 -5.99
N ALA A 118 -2.45 -10.12 -5.90
CA ALA A 118 -3.43 -9.73 -4.89
C ALA A 118 -2.86 -9.89 -3.47
N PRO A 119 -3.25 -9.01 -2.54
CA PRO A 119 -2.82 -9.07 -1.15
C PRO A 119 -3.71 -10.08 -0.40
N TRP A 120 -3.35 -11.37 -0.44
CA TRP A 120 -3.91 -12.39 0.45
C TRP A 120 -2.92 -12.74 1.55
#